data_AF-A0A8V0YQZ5-F1
#
_entry.id   AF-A0A8V0YQZ5-F1
#
_cell.length_a   1.000
_cell.length_b   1.000
_cell.length_c   1.000
_cell.angle_alpha   90.00
_cell.angle_beta   90.00
_cell.angle_gamma   90.00
#
_symmetry.space_group_name_H-M   'P 1'
#
loop_
_entity.id
_entity.type
_entity.pdbx_description
1 polymer ?
#
loop_
_entity_poly.entity_id
_entity_poly.type
_entity_poly.pdbx_seq_one_letter_code
_entity_poly.pdbx_strand_id
1 'polypeptide(L)'
;MAAMGAMGVMAAVGALPAGAGSLPPLPTLGVPGVPELKPLTRYEAMRLGPGWSHSCHAMLYAPNPGMLFGRIPLRYAVLMQMRFDGLLGFPGGFVDRRYWSLEDGLNRVLGLGLGCVRLTEADYLCSHLTDGPHRVVAHLYARQLTLEELHTIEISAVHSRDHGLEVMGMVRVPLYTQKDRMGGLPNFLANSFVGTAKFQLLFALKILNMVPEEKLAEAVAATQKPKKPAIDHAAVAAAKQANELAAAGLESQAVLEHLAAVPGAEAVVAELHAQPGADAVLEQPVAEAME
;
A
#
# COMPACT_ATOMS: atom_id res chain seq x y z
N MET A 1 -2.92 44.07 27.46
CA MET A 1 -1.97 43.53 26.47
C MET A 1 -2.59 42.29 25.86
N ALA A 2 -3.11 42.41 24.65
CA ALA A 2 -3.71 41.31 23.89
C ALA A 2 -2.62 40.54 23.15
N ALA A 3 -2.65 39.21 23.19
CA ALA A 3 -1.86 38.35 22.31
C ALA A 3 -2.83 37.48 21.50
N MET A 4 -2.73 37.64 20.18
CA MET A 4 -3.59 37.10 19.14
C MET A 4 -3.43 35.59 18.98
N GLY A 5 -4.55 34.88 18.91
CA GLY A 5 -4.62 33.51 18.43
C GLY A 5 -4.67 33.49 16.89
N ALA A 6 -3.81 32.69 16.28
CA ALA A 6 -3.83 32.42 14.84
C ALA A 6 -4.85 31.31 14.55
N MET A 7 -6.10 31.68 14.24
CA MET A 7 -7.07 30.77 13.61
C MET A 7 -6.74 30.67 12.12
N GLY A 8 -6.28 29.49 11.69
CA GLY A 8 -6.13 29.15 10.27
C GLY A 8 -7.50 29.10 9.60
N VAL A 9 -7.67 29.91 8.57
CA VAL A 9 -8.88 30.01 7.75
C VAL A 9 -9.02 28.71 6.94
N MET A 10 -9.98 27.86 7.31
CA MET A 10 -10.49 26.81 6.43
C MET A 10 -11.20 27.49 5.26
N ALA A 11 -10.67 27.31 4.05
CA ALA A 11 -11.32 27.75 2.84
C ALA A 11 -12.61 26.93 2.65
N ALA A 12 -13.74 27.57 2.92
CA ALA A 12 -15.05 27.05 2.56
C ALA A 12 -15.10 26.88 1.03
N VAL A 13 -15.30 25.65 0.57
CA VAL A 13 -15.60 25.36 -0.83
C VAL A 13 -16.97 25.97 -1.13
N GLY A 14 -16.97 27.18 -1.67
CA GLY A 14 -18.17 27.91 -2.05
C GLY A 14 -18.95 27.16 -3.13
N ALA A 15 -20.28 27.17 -2.99
CA ALA A 15 -21.19 26.70 -4.02
C ALA A 15 -20.92 27.42 -5.35
N LEU A 16 -20.63 26.66 -6.41
CA LEU A 16 -20.40 27.17 -7.76
C LEU A 16 -21.71 27.67 -8.39
N PRO A 17 -21.68 28.78 -9.15
CA PRO A 17 -22.86 29.30 -9.82
C PRO A 17 -23.24 28.41 -11.00
N ALA A 18 -24.55 28.25 -11.22
CA ALA A 18 -25.10 27.54 -12.37
C ALA A 18 -24.82 28.32 -13.66
N GLY A 19 -23.76 27.96 -14.37
CA GLY A 19 -23.45 28.39 -15.72
C GLY A 19 -22.81 27.23 -16.47
N ALA A 20 -23.23 26.98 -17.70
CA ALA A 20 -22.73 25.93 -18.58
C ALA A 20 -21.27 26.18 -18.99
N GLY A 21 -20.34 26.05 -18.05
CA GLY A 21 -18.92 25.84 -18.29
C GLY A 21 -18.63 24.36 -18.06
N SER A 22 -17.99 23.70 -19.02
CA SER A 22 -17.43 22.37 -18.80
C SER A 22 -16.60 22.41 -17.51
N LEU A 23 -16.96 21.56 -16.53
CA LEU A 23 -16.12 21.33 -15.37
C LEU A 23 -14.68 21.08 -15.87
N PRO A 24 -13.65 21.63 -15.21
CA PRO A 24 -12.28 21.35 -15.61
C PRO A 24 -12.07 19.83 -15.67
N PRO A 25 -11.36 19.32 -16.69
CA PRO A 25 -11.14 17.90 -16.83
C PRO A 25 -10.50 17.36 -15.55
N LEU A 26 -10.95 16.19 -15.11
CA LEU A 26 -10.38 15.51 -13.95
C LEU A 26 -8.85 15.46 -14.13
N PRO A 27 -8.04 15.81 -13.12
CA PRO A 27 -6.58 15.74 -13.24
C PRO A 27 -6.15 14.32 -13.61
N THR A 28 -5.04 14.19 -14.32
CA THR A 28 -4.42 12.88 -14.57
C THR A 28 -3.58 12.45 -13.37
N LEU A 29 -3.41 11.14 -13.17
CA LEU A 29 -2.56 10.63 -12.11
C LEU A 29 -1.08 10.99 -12.36
N GLY A 30 -0.59 10.89 -13.60
CA GLY A 30 0.75 11.32 -14.01
C GLY A 30 1.91 10.49 -13.45
N VAL A 31 1.61 9.44 -12.69
CA VAL A 31 2.61 8.59 -12.03
C VAL A 31 3.15 7.54 -13.01
N PRO A 32 4.46 7.57 -13.38
CA PRO A 32 5.03 6.60 -14.30
C PRO A 32 4.88 5.16 -13.78
N GLY A 33 4.53 4.24 -14.68
CA GLY A 33 4.41 2.83 -14.35
C GLY A 33 3.05 2.39 -13.80
N VAL A 34 2.08 3.31 -13.70
CA VAL A 34 0.68 3.01 -13.42
C VAL A 34 -0.15 3.34 -14.66
N PRO A 35 -0.92 2.39 -15.22
CA PRO A 35 -1.82 2.68 -16.33
C PRO A 35 -2.84 3.77 -15.94
N GLU A 36 -2.98 4.78 -16.81
CA GLU A 36 -4.00 5.81 -16.66
C GLU A 36 -5.37 5.27 -17.04
N LEU A 37 -6.34 5.46 -16.15
CA LEU A 37 -7.73 5.10 -16.44
C LEU A 37 -8.45 6.29 -17.05
N LYS A 38 -9.33 6.03 -18.02
CA LYS A 38 -10.11 7.08 -18.66
C LYS A 38 -11.06 7.72 -17.64
N PRO A 39 -10.90 9.02 -17.31
CA PRO A 39 -11.81 9.68 -16.40
C PRO A 39 -13.17 9.90 -17.06
N LEU A 40 -14.21 9.94 -16.24
CA LEU A 40 -15.57 10.22 -16.66
C LEU A 40 -16.23 11.16 -15.65
N THR A 41 -16.98 12.16 -16.12
CA THR A 41 -17.77 12.97 -15.18
C THR A 41 -18.89 12.12 -14.57
N ARG A 42 -19.35 12.48 -13.36
CA ARG A 42 -20.50 11.81 -12.73
C ARG A 42 -21.72 11.84 -13.66
N TYR A 43 -21.97 12.98 -14.30
CA TYR A 43 -23.08 13.17 -15.22
C TYR A 43 -23.00 12.22 -16.43
N GLU A 44 -21.84 12.11 -17.08
CA GLU A 44 -21.65 11.18 -18.20
C GLU A 44 -21.76 9.72 -17.76
N ALA A 45 -21.19 9.37 -16.60
CA ALA A 45 -21.29 8.02 -16.04
C ALA A 45 -22.75 7.61 -15.82
N MET A 46 -23.59 8.52 -15.33
CA MET A 46 -25.00 8.25 -15.12
C MET A 46 -25.80 8.05 -16.42
N ARG A 47 -25.28 8.51 -17.57
CA ARG A 47 -25.90 8.34 -18.90
C ARG A 47 -25.44 7.08 -19.63
N LEU A 48 -24.52 6.32 -19.05
CA LEU A 48 -24.12 5.03 -19.60
C LEU A 48 -25.33 4.08 -19.63
N GLY A 49 -25.44 3.32 -20.73
CA GLY A 49 -26.55 2.37 -20.93
C GLY A 49 -26.52 1.17 -19.99
N PRO A 50 -27.57 0.33 -19.98
CA PRO A 50 -27.73 -0.77 -19.02
C PRO A 50 -26.67 -1.88 -19.10
N GLY A 51 -25.87 -1.91 -20.18
CA GLY A 51 -24.74 -2.83 -20.32
C GLY A 51 -23.48 -2.39 -19.56
N TRP A 52 -23.54 -1.30 -18.78
CA TRP A 52 -22.46 -0.84 -17.92
C TRP A 52 -22.76 -1.15 -16.45
N SER A 53 -21.82 -1.81 -15.79
CA SER A 53 -21.88 -2.03 -14.35
C SER A 53 -21.25 -0.85 -13.61
N HIS A 54 -21.81 -0.52 -12.45
CA HIS A 54 -21.32 0.55 -11.61
C HIS A 54 -20.78 -0.04 -10.31
N SER A 55 -19.53 0.25 -9.99
CA SER A 55 -18.96 -0.07 -8.68
C SER A 55 -18.69 1.22 -7.92
N CYS A 56 -19.01 1.24 -6.63
CA CYS A 56 -18.76 2.36 -5.73
C CYS A 56 -17.87 1.89 -4.60
N HIS A 57 -16.80 2.63 -4.34
CA HIS A 57 -15.85 2.34 -3.27
C HIS A 57 -15.54 3.58 -2.45
N ALA A 58 -15.14 3.38 -1.20
CA ALA A 58 -14.86 4.45 -0.24
C ALA A 58 -13.41 4.41 0.25
N MET A 59 -12.71 5.54 0.10
CA MET A 59 -11.47 5.83 0.78
C MET A 59 -11.77 6.57 2.08
N LEU A 60 -11.67 5.87 3.20
CA LEU A 60 -11.81 6.45 4.53
C LEU A 60 -10.41 6.74 5.08
N TYR A 61 -10.18 7.98 5.50
CA TYR A 61 -8.86 8.39 5.96
C TYR A 61 -8.92 9.40 7.09
N ALA A 62 -7.85 9.50 7.87
CA ALA A 62 -7.72 10.46 8.97
C ALA A 62 -6.29 11.01 9.08
N PRO A 63 -6.11 12.29 9.46
CA PRO A 63 -4.81 12.80 9.89
C PRO A 63 -4.26 11.98 11.05
N ASN A 64 -2.98 11.62 10.99
CA ASN A 64 -2.33 10.80 12.00
C ASN A 64 -1.02 11.47 12.47
N PRO A 65 -1.03 12.08 13.67
CA PRO A 65 0.15 12.73 14.25
C PRO A 65 1.18 11.72 14.81
N GLY A 66 0.89 10.42 14.75
CA GLY A 66 1.76 9.38 15.28
C GLY A 66 3.11 9.29 14.55
N MET A 67 4.10 8.80 15.30
CA MET A 67 5.47 8.62 14.86
C MET A 67 5.86 7.15 14.96
N LEU A 68 6.07 6.49 13.82
CA LEU A 68 6.60 5.12 13.79
C LEU A 68 8.04 5.12 14.31
N PHE A 69 8.31 4.24 15.28
CA PHE A 69 9.60 4.15 15.99
C PHE A 69 10.05 5.49 16.61
N GLY A 70 9.11 6.39 16.92
CA GLY A 70 9.39 7.72 17.47
C GLY A 70 10.08 8.69 16.50
N ARG A 71 10.25 8.34 15.22
CA ARG A 71 11.07 9.13 14.27
C ARG A 71 10.50 9.27 12.85
N ILE A 72 9.58 8.41 12.43
CA ILE A 72 8.99 8.47 11.08
C ILE A 72 7.53 8.93 11.20
N PRO A 73 7.15 10.11 10.67
CA PRO A 73 5.78 10.59 10.75
C PRO A 73 4.83 9.74 9.88
N LEU A 74 3.69 9.34 10.46
CA LEU A 74 2.67 8.56 9.75
C LEU A 74 1.86 9.41 8.77
N ARG A 75 1.66 10.70 9.09
CA ARG A 75 0.94 11.72 8.31
C ARG A 75 -0.56 11.47 8.22
N TYR A 76 -0.97 10.39 7.58
CA TYR A 76 -2.38 9.99 7.50
C TYR A 76 -2.51 8.47 7.66
N ALA A 77 -3.66 8.05 8.18
CA ALA A 77 -4.12 6.67 8.12
C ALA A 77 -5.19 6.57 7.02
N VAL A 78 -5.05 5.60 6.12
CA VAL A 78 -6.03 5.30 5.06
C VAL A 78 -6.44 3.84 5.21
N LEU A 79 -7.73 3.55 5.15
CA LEU A 79 -8.25 2.19 5.24
C LEU A 79 -8.38 1.54 3.86
N MET A 80 -7.83 0.34 3.74
CA MET A 80 -8.12 -0.64 2.69
C MET A 80 -8.49 -1.98 3.35
N GLN A 81 -8.92 -2.94 2.56
CA GLN A 81 -9.30 -4.26 3.06
C GLN A 81 -8.74 -5.38 2.18
N MET A 82 -8.38 -6.50 2.82
CA MET A 82 -8.16 -7.76 2.13
C MET A 82 -9.52 -8.37 1.77
N ARG A 83 -9.70 -8.70 0.50
CA ARG A 83 -10.93 -9.30 -0.01
C ARG A 83 -10.86 -10.82 -0.01
N PHE A 84 -12.01 -11.46 -0.21
CA PHE A 84 -12.13 -12.91 -0.35
C PHE A 84 -11.28 -13.52 -1.49
N ASP A 85 -11.00 -12.74 -2.53
CA ASP A 85 -10.17 -13.14 -3.68
C ASP A 85 -8.66 -12.97 -3.44
N GLY A 86 -8.25 -12.62 -2.21
CA GLY A 86 -6.85 -12.45 -1.84
C GLY A 86 -6.21 -11.15 -2.35
N LEU A 87 -7.02 -10.19 -2.81
CA LEU A 87 -6.57 -8.91 -3.33
C LEU A 87 -6.90 -7.76 -2.38
N LEU A 88 -6.04 -6.73 -2.36
CA LEU A 88 -6.31 -5.49 -1.64
C LEU A 88 -7.27 -4.59 -2.42
N GLY A 89 -8.27 -4.04 -1.73
CA GLY A 89 -9.25 -3.13 -2.30
C GLY A 89 -9.78 -2.12 -1.29
N PHE A 90 -10.56 -1.16 -1.78
CA PHE A 90 -11.34 -0.27 -0.91
C PHE A 90 -12.65 -0.95 -0.49
N PRO A 91 -13.18 -0.62 0.70
CA PRO A 91 -14.55 -0.98 1.08
C PRO A 91 -15.57 -0.49 0.04
N GLY A 92 -16.55 -1.32 -0.28
CA GLY A 92 -17.57 -1.04 -1.30
C GLY A 92 -17.77 -2.22 -2.24
N GLY A 93 -18.42 -1.97 -3.37
CA GLY A 93 -18.75 -3.01 -4.34
C GLY A 93 -19.68 -2.53 -5.46
N PHE A 94 -20.28 -3.48 -6.17
CA PHE A 94 -21.21 -3.18 -7.25
C PHE A 94 -22.54 -2.61 -6.73
N VAL A 95 -23.08 -1.65 -7.47
CA VAL A 95 -24.36 -1.01 -7.20
C VAL A 95 -25.32 -1.27 -8.35
N ASP A 96 -26.47 -1.86 -8.03
CA ASP A 96 -27.56 -2.04 -9.00
C ASP A 96 -28.37 -0.74 -9.14
N ARG A 97 -28.04 0.02 -10.18
CA ARG A 97 -28.67 1.31 -10.52
C ARG A 97 -30.14 1.23 -10.88
N ARG A 98 -30.71 0.04 -11.06
CA ARG A 98 -32.16 -0.13 -11.28
C ARG A 98 -32.97 0.10 -10.01
N TYR A 99 -32.35 -0.15 -8.85
CA TYR A 99 -33.02 -0.11 -7.56
C TYR A 99 -32.46 0.98 -6.63
N TRP A 100 -31.20 1.36 -6.80
CA TRP A 100 -30.50 2.22 -5.84
C TRP A 100 -29.79 3.39 -6.54
N SER A 101 -29.69 4.52 -5.82
CA SER A 101 -28.70 5.55 -6.13
C SER A 101 -27.28 5.03 -5.86
N LEU A 102 -26.25 5.74 -6.36
CA LEU A 102 -24.86 5.35 -6.10
C LEU A 102 -24.55 5.36 -4.60
N GLU A 103 -24.97 6.42 -3.91
CA GLU A 103 -24.78 6.59 -2.47
C GLU A 103 -25.57 5.54 -1.65
N ASP A 104 -26.83 5.28 -1.99
CA ASP A 104 -27.62 4.28 -1.25
C ASP A 104 -27.06 2.88 -1.44
N GLY A 105 -26.65 2.54 -2.68
CA GLY A 105 -25.99 1.27 -2.97
C GLY A 105 -24.65 1.13 -2.25
N LEU A 106 -23.82 2.18 -2.26
CA LEU A 106 -22.55 2.20 -1.55
C LEU A 106 -22.77 2.02 -0.05
N ASN A 107 -23.63 2.83 0.56
CA ASN A 107 -23.90 2.79 2.00
C ASN A 107 -24.48 1.45 2.45
N ARG A 108 -25.28 0.79 1.61
CA ARG A 108 -25.74 -0.58 1.88
C ARG A 108 -24.57 -1.55 1.99
N VAL A 109 -23.61 -1.50 1.06
CA VAL A 109 -22.44 -2.39 1.08
C VAL A 109 -21.50 -2.05 2.24
N LEU A 110 -21.24 -0.76 2.48
CA LEU A 110 -20.44 -0.33 3.63
C LEU A 110 -21.08 -0.71 4.97
N GLY A 111 -22.41 -0.69 5.06
CA GLY A 111 -23.13 -1.13 6.26
C GLY A 111 -22.94 -2.61 6.59
N LEU A 112 -22.67 -3.46 5.59
CA LEU A 112 -22.41 -4.89 5.78
C LEU A 112 -20.96 -5.17 6.22
N GLY A 113 -20.00 -4.41 5.68
CA GLY A 113 -18.56 -4.61 5.94
C GLY A 113 -17.92 -3.70 7.00
N LEU A 114 -18.51 -2.54 7.31
CA LEU A 114 -17.95 -1.54 8.24
C LEU A 114 -18.94 -1.08 9.33
N GLY A 115 -20.24 -1.30 9.15
CA GLY A 115 -21.27 -0.90 10.10
C GLY A 115 -21.73 0.56 9.94
N CYS A 116 -21.06 1.51 10.60
CA CYS A 116 -21.62 2.84 10.92
C CYS A 116 -21.16 4.01 10.03
N VAL A 117 -20.76 3.77 8.78
CA VAL A 117 -20.33 4.83 7.86
C VAL A 117 -21.43 5.15 6.86
N ARG A 118 -21.78 6.44 6.74
CA ARG A 118 -22.71 6.92 5.71
C ARG A 118 -22.08 8.05 4.91
N LEU A 119 -21.95 7.81 3.62
CA LEU A 119 -21.42 8.73 2.62
C LEU A 119 -22.54 9.38 1.83
N THR A 120 -22.25 10.54 1.27
CA THR A 120 -23.17 11.39 0.52
C THR A 120 -22.53 11.83 -0.78
N GLU A 121 -23.28 12.55 -1.62
CA GLU A 121 -22.73 13.11 -2.86
C GLU A 121 -21.57 14.08 -2.61
N ALA A 122 -21.50 14.72 -1.44
CA ALA A 122 -20.40 15.61 -1.07
C ALA A 122 -19.06 14.87 -0.91
N ASP A 123 -19.11 13.55 -0.73
CA ASP A 123 -17.92 12.70 -0.60
C ASP A 123 -17.44 12.14 -1.95
N TYR A 124 -18.21 12.36 -3.01
CA TYR A 124 -17.87 11.87 -4.34
C TYR A 124 -16.59 12.54 -4.85
N LEU A 125 -15.60 11.73 -5.24
CA LEU A 125 -14.30 12.20 -5.69
C LEU A 125 -14.16 12.11 -7.21
N CYS A 126 -14.41 10.93 -7.79
CA CYS A 126 -14.19 10.70 -9.21
C CYS A 126 -14.90 9.46 -9.76
N SER A 127 -14.99 9.37 -11.08
CA SER A 127 -15.37 8.15 -11.81
C SER A 127 -14.32 7.84 -12.87
N HIS A 128 -13.95 6.57 -12.98
CA HIS A 128 -13.03 6.09 -14.00
C HIS A 128 -13.63 4.87 -14.70
N LEU A 129 -13.41 4.77 -16.01
CA LEU A 129 -13.67 3.53 -16.74
C LEU A 129 -12.61 2.51 -16.37
N THR A 130 -13.02 1.29 -16.06
CA THR A 130 -12.08 0.21 -15.78
C THR A 130 -11.51 -0.32 -17.09
N ASP A 131 -10.23 -0.68 -17.08
CA ASP A 131 -9.65 -1.46 -18.16
C ASP A 131 -10.11 -2.92 -18.06
N GLY A 132 -10.47 -3.51 -19.21
CA GLY A 132 -10.84 -4.92 -19.29
C GLY A 132 -11.99 -5.21 -20.26
N PRO A 133 -12.34 -6.50 -20.43
CA PRO A 133 -13.42 -6.92 -21.33
C PRO A 133 -14.81 -6.53 -20.79
N HIS A 134 -14.93 -6.33 -19.48
CA HIS A 134 -16.17 -5.94 -18.83
C HIS A 134 -16.32 -4.41 -18.80
N ARG A 135 -17.51 -3.95 -19.13
CA ARG A 135 -17.87 -2.52 -19.11
C ARG A 135 -18.22 -2.09 -17.69
N VAL A 136 -17.22 -1.67 -16.92
CA VAL A 136 -17.41 -1.18 -15.55
C VAL A 136 -16.97 0.28 -15.45
N VAL A 137 -17.76 1.07 -14.72
CA VAL A 137 -17.35 2.37 -14.21
C VAL A 137 -17.16 2.28 -12.70
N ALA A 138 -16.00 2.72 -12.23
CA ALA A 138 -15.61 2.70 -10.84
C ALA A 138 -15.71 4.12 -10.25
N HIS A 139 -16.69 4.32 -9.39
CA HIS A 139 -16.90 5.53 -8.60
C HIS A 139 -16.10 5.43 -7.30
N LEU A 140 -15.39 6.51 -6.97
CA LEU A 140 -14.65 6.62 -5.72
C LEU A 140 -15.22 7.77 -4.90
N TYR A 141 -15.43 7.49 -3.62
CA TYR A 141 -15.78 8.45 -2.60
C TYR A 141 -14.62 8.56 -1.62
N ALA A 142 -14.37 9.75 -1.07
CA ALA A 142 -13.36 9.95 -0.06
C ALA A 142 -13.92 10.79 1.10
N ARG A 143 -13.75 10.30 2.32
CA ARG A 143 -14.20 10.98 3.53
C ARG A 143 -13.04 11.07 4.51
N GLN A 144 -12.70 12.31 4.87
CA GLN A 144 -11.83 12.57 6.01
C GLN A 144 -12.62 12.38 7.31
N LEU A 145 -12.03 11.63 8.23
CA LEU A 145 -12.50 11.36 9.57
C LEU A 145 -11.47 11.83 10.59
N THR A 146 -11.85 11.86 11.85
CA THR A 146 -10.90 11.85 12.96
C THR A 146 -10.23 10.48 13.07
N LEU A 147 -9.04 10.42 13.69
CA LEU A 147 -8.33 9.15 13.87
C LEU A 147 -9.08 8.19 14.81
N GLU A 148 -9.86 8.74 15.75
CA GLU A 148 -10.73 7.98 16.66
C GLU A 148 -11.90 7.35 15.89
N GLU A 149 -12.62 8.11 15.07
CA GLU A 149 -13.68 7.58 14.22
C GLU A 149 -13.16 6.50 13.26
N LEU A 150 -11.99 6.72 12.66
CA LEU A 150 -11.34 5.72 11.80
C LEU A 150 -11.05 4.42 12.57
N HIS A 151 -10.63 4.52 13.83
CA HIS A 151 -10.39 3.38 14.70
C HIS A 151 -11.69 2.68 15.14
N THR A 152 -12.77 3.43 15.41
CA THR A 152 -14.10 2.86 15.68
C THR A 152 -14.61 2.04 14.49
N ILE A 153 -14.31 2.47 13.27
CA ILE A 153 -14.64 1.72 12.05
C ILE A 153 -13.84 0.42 11.97
N GLU A 154 -12.55 0.43 12.30
CA GLU A 154 -11.76 -0.81 12.36
C GLU A 154 -12.30 -1.80 13.38
N ILE A 155 -12.69 -1.32 14.57
CA ILE A 155 -13.33 -2.14 15.61
C ILE A 155 -14.66 -2.72 15.08
N SER A 156 -15.47 -1.89 14.42
CA SER A 156 -16.77 -2.30 13.87
C SER A 156 -16.62 -3.32 12.73
N ALA A 157 -15.61 -3.15 11.88
CA ALA A 157 -15.35 -4.02 10.73
C ALA A 157 -15.07 -5.48 11.14
N VAL A 158 -14.39 -5.71 12.26
CA VAL A 158 -14.12 -7.08 12.79
C VAL A 158 -15.40 -7.77 13.28
N HIS A 159 -16.41 -7.01 13.67
CA HIS A 159 -17.72 -7.53 14.10
C HIS A 159 -18.79 -7.44 13.00
N SER A 160 -18.39 -7.06 11.79
CA SER A 160 -19.29 -6.87 10.66
C SER A 160 -19.78 -8.21 10.10
N ARG A 161 -20.86 -8.18 9.31
CA ARG A 161 -21.46 -9.40 8.75
C ARG A 161 -20.57 -10.06 7.71
N ASP A 162 -19.80 -9.25 6.98
CA ASP A 162 -18.96 -9.74 5.88
C ASP A 162 -17.55 -10.14 6.34
N HIS A 163 -17.24 -9.94 7.63
CA HIS A 163 -15.96 -10.35 8.21
C HIS A 163 -15.80 -11.87 8.16
N GLY A 164 -14.72 -12.34 7.53
CA GLY A 164 -14.45 -13.76 7.30
C GLY A 164 -15.21 -14.36 6.10
N LEU A 165 -16.02 -13.56 5.40
CA LEU A 165 -16.74 -13.97 4.18
C LEU A 165 -16.19 -13.20 2.97
N GLU A 166 -16.76 -12.04 2.65
CA GLU A 166 -16.28 -11.19 1.54
C GLU A 166 -15.05 -10.36 1.92
N VAL A 167 -14.85 -10.11 3.22
CA VAL A 167 -13.79 -9.27 3.77
C VAL A 167 -12.94 -10.04 4.77
N MET A 168 -11.65 -10.19 4.49
CA MET A 168 -10.69 -10.95 5.30
C MET A 168 -9.96 -10.11 6.35
N GLY A 169 -10.11 -8.78 6.32
CA GLY A 169 -9.58 -7.89 7.34
C GLY A 169 -9.22 -6.50 6.81
N MET A 170 -9.24 -5.51 7.71
CA MET A 170 -8.85 -4.14 7.40
C MET A 170 -7.34 -3.96 7.54
N VAL A 171 -6.76 -3.12 6.68
CA VAL A 171 -5.35 -2.72 6.73
C VAL A 171 -5.23 -1.20 6.59
N ARG A 172 -4.31 -0.61 7.35
CA ARG A 172 -3.90 0.79 7.17
C ARG A 172 -2.80 0.90 6.12
N VAL A 173 -2.92 1.82 5.18
CA VAL A 173 -1.88 2.10 4.18
C VAL A 173 -0.70 2.84 4.84
N PRO A 174 0.53 2.32 4.80
CA PRO A 174 1.70 3.00 5.36
C PRO A 174 2.22 4.06 4.37
N LEU A 175 1.86 5.33 4.57
CA LEU A 175 2.25 6.41 3.63
C LEU A 175 3.69 6.91 3.79
N TYR A 176 4.44 6.39 4.76
CA TYR A 176 5.85 6.69 4.93
C TYR A 176 6.72 5.82 4.01
N THR A 177 7.97 6.23 3.81
CA THR A 177 9.01 5.40 3.19
C THR A 177 10.22 5.36 4.12
N GLN A 178 10.71 4.16 4.43
CA GLN A 178 11.86 3.94 5.30
C GLN A 178 13.18 4.27 4.58
N LYS A 179 14.28 4.30 5.33
CA LYS A 179 15.63 4.66 4.81
C LYS A 179 16.14 3.71 3.72
N ASP A 180 15.67 2.46 3.72
CA ASP A 180 15.96 1.46 2.68
C ASP A 180 15.29 1.77 1.33
N ARG A 181 14.44 2.81 1.27
CA ARG A 181 13.62 3.20 0.12
C ARG A 181 12.57 2.18 -0.31
N MET A 182 12.31 1.16 0.51
CA MET A 182 11.35 0.08 0.22
C MET A 182 10.30 -0.08 1.32
N GLY A 183 10.69 -0.01 2.60
CA GLY A 183 9.78 -0.19 3.72
C GLY A 183 8.69 0.88 3.76
N GLY A 184 7.44 0.47 3.98
CA GLY A 184 6.27 1.35 3.99
C GLY A 184 5.52 1.33 2.66
N LEU A 185 5.26 2.52 2.09
CA LEU A 185 4.42 2.69 0.90
C LEU A 185 4.89 1.85 -0.30
N PRO A 186 6.19 1.78 -0.65
CA PRO A 186 6.64 0.98 -1.80
C PRO A 186 6.31 -0.51 -1.62
N ASN A 187 6.66 -1.11 -0.47
CA ASN A 187 6.31 -2.50 -0.17
C ASN A 187 4.79 -2.72 -0.15
N PHE A 188 4.01 -1.76 0.33
CA PHE A 188 2.56 -1.85 0.28
C PHE A 188 2.04 -1.87 -1.16
N LEU A 189 2.56 -1.00 -2.04
CA LEU A 189 2.21 -0.94 -3.45
C LEU A 189 2.68 -2.16 -4.26
N ALA A 190 3.60 -2.95 -3.72
CA ALA A 190 4.06 -4.21 -4.32
C ALA A 190 3.11 -5.40 -4.05
N ASN A 191 2.06 -5.22 -3.23
CA ASN A 191 0.99 -6.21 -3.07
C ASN A 191 0.09 -6.29 -4.30
N SER A 192 -0.76 -7.31 -4.33
CA SER A 192 -1.79 -7.49 -5.36
C SER A 192 -3.04 -6.69 -5.02
N PHE A 193 -3.54 -5.90 -5.97
CA PHE A 193 -4.72 -5.05 -5.81
C PHE A 193 -5.83 -5.47 -6.76
N VAL A 194 -7.08 -5.31 -6.34
CA VAL A 194 -8.24 -5.60 -7.18
C VAL A 194 -8.47 -4.49 -8.20
N GLY A 195 -8.69 -4.87 -9.47
CA GLY A 195 -9.12 -3.96 -10.53
C GLY A 195 -8.44 -2.61 -10.51
N THR A 196 -9.21 -1.55 -10.24
CA THR A 196 -8.77 -0.15 -10.25
C THR A 196 -8.32 0.38 -8.89
N ALA A 197 -8.32 -0.43 -7.83
CA ALA A 197 -8.08 0.03 -6.46
C ALA A 197 -6.69 0.66 -6.27
N LYS A 198 -5.64 0.09 -6.89
CA LYS A 198 -4.28 0.67 -6.83
C LYS A 198 -4.23 2.05 -7.50
N PHE A 199 -4.84 2.19 -8.67
CA PHE A 199 -4.94 3.48 -9.36
C PHE A 199 -5.72 4.48 -8.51
N GLN A 200 -6.89 4.09 -7.99
CA GLN A 200 -7.74 4.92 -7.14
C GLN A 200 -7.01 5.40 -5.88
N LEU A 201 -6.21 4.54 -5.24
CA LEU A 201 -5.40 4.91 -4.09
C LEU A 201 -4.40 6.01 -4.46
N LEU A 202 -3.59 5.80 -5.48
CA LEU A 202 -2.57 6.77 -5.89
C LEU A 202 -3.19 8.09 -6.36
N PHE A 203 -4.31 7.99 -7.10
CA PHE A 203 -5.09 9.12 -7.57
C PHE A 203 -5.60 9.97 -6.40
N ALA A 204 -6.27 9.34 -5.43
CA ALA A 204 -6.79 10.05 -4.27
C ALA A 204 -5.68 10.65 -3.40
N LEU A 205 -4.56 9.94 -3.18
CA LEU A 205 -3.42 10.47 -2.43
C LEU A 205 -2.83 11.74 -3.06
N LYS A 206 -2.81 11.82 -4.40
CA LYS A 206 -2.38 12.99 -5.17
C LYS A 206 -3.37 14.14 -5.01
N ILE A 207 -4.64 13.94 -5.40
CA ILE A 207 -5.60 15.06 -5.48
C ILE A 207 -6.05 15.59 -4.11
N LEU A 208 -5.98 14.76 -3.07
CA LEU A 208 -6.23 15.17 -1.68
C LEU A 208 -4.97 15.78 -1.03
N ASN A 209 -3.89 15.98 -1.79
CA ASN A 209 -2.61 16.54 -1.33
C ASN A 209 -2.02 15.80 -0.12
N MET A 210 -2.27 14.49 -0.03
CA MET A 210 -1.78 13.66 1.07
C MET A 210 -0.33 13.24 0.83
N VAL A 211 0.06 12.97 -0.41
CA VAL A 211 1.44 12.61 -0.80
C VAL A 211 1.80 13.37 -2.07
N PRO A 212 2.97 14.05 -2.14
CA PRO A 212 3.43 14.69 -3.36
C PRO A 212 3.57 13.69 -4.52
N GLU A 213 3.29 14.15 -5.74
CA GLU A 213 3.33 13.33 -6.95
C GLU A 213 4.71 12.68 -7.16
N GLU A 214 5.79 13.41 -6.87
CA GLU A 214 7.16 12.90 -6.99
C GLU A 214 7.40 11.72 -6.05
N LYS A 215 6.83 11.77 -4.84
CA LYS A 215 6.95 10.68 -3.85
C LYS A 215 6.10 9.48 -4.21
N LEU A 216 4.94 9.69 -4.86
CA LEU A 216 4.15 8.59 -5.42
C LEU A 216 4.91 7.91 -6.57
N ALA A 217 5.52 8.69 -7.47
CA ALA A 217 6.34 8.18 -8.57
C ALA A 217 7.58 7.42 -8.07
N GLU A 218 8.31 7.94 -7.09
CA GLU A 218 9.42 7.24 -6.46
C GLU A 218 8.98 5.89 -5.86
N ALA A 219 7.84 5.87 -5.14
CA ALA A 219 7.34 4.67 -4.51
C ALA A 219 6.90 3.61 -5.52
N VAL A 220 6.23 4.00 -6.61
CA VAL A 220 5.84 3.08 -7.69
C VAL A 220 7.07 2.54 -8.41
N ALA A 221 8.02 3.40 -8.79
CA ALA A 221 9.24 2.99 -9.49
C ALA A 221 10.07 2.00 -8.66
N ALA A 222 10.08 2.13 -7.34
CA ALA A 222 10.75 1.18 -6.45
C ALA A 222 10.16 -0.25 -6.53
N THR A 223 8.86 -0.40 -6.85
CA THR A 223 8.22 -1.72 -7.03
C THR A 223 8.59 -2.42 -8.33
N GLN A 224 9.11 -1.68 -9.31
CA GLN A 224 9.44 -2.20 -10.64
C GLN A 224 10.91 -2.60 -10.79
N LYS A 225 11.75 -2.26 -9.81
CA LYS A 225 13.13 -2.74 -9.77
C LYS A 225 13.12 -4.26 -9.57
N PRO A 226 13.96 -5.02 -10.29
CA PRO A 226 14.01 -6.47 -10.13
C PRO A 226 14.26 -6.79 -8.65
N LYS A 227 13.36 -7.58 -8.05
CA LYS A 227 13.57 -8.12 -6.71
C LYS A 227 14.90 -8.84 -6.75
N LYS A 228 15.87 -8.45 -5.91
CA LYS A 228 16.92 -9.40 -5.50
C LYS A 228 16.16 -10.65 -5.04
N PRO A 229 16.51 -11.85 -5.53
CA PRO A 229 15.80 -13.06 -5.15
C PRO A 229 15.70 -13.08 -3.62
N ALA A 230 14.49 -13.38 -3.12
CA ALA A 230 14.28 -13.57 -1.70
C ALA A 230 15.37 -14.51 -1.20
N ILE A 231 16.02 -14.16 -0.08
CA ILE A 231 17.08 -14.96 0.52
C ILE A 231 16.56 -16.40 0.58
N ASP A 232 17.13 -17.26 -0.26
CA ASP A 232 16.74 -18.66 -0.28
C ASP A 232 17.24 -19.24 1.03
N HIS A 233 16.31 -19.45 1.96
CA HIS A 233 16.63 -20.04 3.26
C HIS A 233 17.23 -21.44 3.11
N ALA A 234 16.98 -22.14 1.99
CA ALA A 234 17.66 -23.38 1.66
C ALA A 234 19.11 -23.14 1.26
N ALA A 235 19.41 -22.09 0.48
CA ALA A 235 20.78 -21.71 0.14
C ALA A 235 21.57 -21.21 1.37
N VAL A 236 20.94 -20.48 2.28
CA VAL A 236 21.56 -20.04 3.55
C VAL A 236 21.80 -21.23 4.49
N ALA A 237 20.86 -22.17 4.57
CA ALA A 237 21.04 -23.40 5.34
C ALA A 237 22.15 -24.28 4.75
N ALA A 238 22.20 -24.42 3.43
CA ALA A 238 23.24 -25.17 2.73
C ALA A 238 24.63 -24.53 2.92
N ALA A 239 24.73 -23.20 2.84
CA ALA A 239 25.97 -22.48 3.09
C ALA A 239 26.44 -22.63 4.56
N LYS A 240 25.51 -22.60 5.52
CA LYS A 240 25.83 -22.81 6.93
C LYS A 240 26.31 -24.24 7.21
N GLN A 241 25.65 -25.23 6.61
CA GLN A 241 26.01 -26.64 6.75
C GLN A 241 27.36 -26.96 6.07
N ALA A 242 27.64 -26.37 4.91
CA ALA A 242 28.92 -26.48 4.24
C ALA A 242 30.06 -25.87 5.07
N ASN A 243 29.84 -24.74 5.73
CA ASN A 243 30.84 -24.09 6.58
C ASN A 243 31.11 -24.88 7.88
N GLU A 244 30.08 -25.50 8.46
CA GLU A 244 30.23 -26.40 9.62
C GLU A 244 30.97 -27.70 9.25
N LEU A 245 30.76 -28.24 8.04
CA LEU A 245 31.47 -29.41 7.52
C LEU A 245 32.94 -29.10 7.19
N ALA A 246 33.23 -27.91 6.66
CA ALA A 246 34.59 -27.45 6.40
C ALA A 246 35.37 -27.20 7.71
N ALA A 247 34.73 -26.60 8.71
CA ALA A 247 35.33 -26.39 10.04
C ALA A 247 35.60 -27.72 10.79
N ALA A 248 34.89 -28.80 10.45
CA ALA A 248 35.09 -30.14 11.00
C ALA A 248 36.21 -30.95 10.31
N GLY A 249 36.92 -30.38 9.32
CA GLY A 249 38.08 -31.01 8.68
C GLY A 249 37.78 -32.25 7.83
N LEU A 250 36.52 -32.45 7.43
CA LEU A 250 36.08 -33.57 6.59
C LEU A 250 36.25 -33.22 5.12
N GLU A 251 37.49 -33.17 4.62
CA GLU A 251 37.76 -33.14 3.18
C GLU A 251 37.48 -34.52 2.56
N SER A 252 36.21 -34.80 2.29
CA SER A 252 35.81 -35.93 1.47
C SER A 252 35.35 -35.46 0.10
N GLN A 253 35.74 -36.20 -0.93
CA GLN A 253 35.41 -35.99 -2.36
C GLN A 253 33.90 -35.74 -2.61
N ALA A 254 33.03 -36.20 -1.70
CA ALA A 254 31.59 -35.96 -1.69
C ALA A 254 31.17 -34.50 -1.45
N VAL A 255 31.97 -33.69 -0.74
CA VAL A 255 31.67 -32.27 -0.46
C VAL A 255 31.85 -31.41 -1.73
N LEU A 256 32.85 -31.75 -2.55
CA LEU A 256 33.11 -31.13 -3.85
C LEU A 256 32.02 -31.43 -4.88
N GLU A 257 31.50 -32.67 -4.90
CA GLU A 257 30.38 -33.05 -5.79
C GLU A 257 29.06 -32.36 -5.40
N HIS A 258 28.83 -32.10 -4.10
CA HIS A 258 27.61 -31.44 -3.64
C HIS A 258 27.60 -29.93 -3.93
N LEU A 259 28.77 -29.26 -3.84
CA LEU A 259 28.92 -27.84 -4.18
C LEU A 259 28.80 -27.57 -5.69
N ALA A 260 29.23 -28.51 -6.54
CA ALA A 260 29.12 -28.41 -8.00
C ALA A 260 27.68 -28.59 -8.54
N ALA A 261 26.78 -29.15 -7.72
CA ALA A 261 25.39 -29.44 -8.10
C ALA A 261 24.41 -28.29 -7.79
N VAL A 262 24.86 -27.20 -7.14
CA VAL A 262 24.01 -26.06 -6.76
C VAL A 262 24.09 -24.95 -7.82
N PRO A 263 23.02 -24.66 -8.58
CA PRO A 263 23.03 -23.59 -9.56
C PRO A 263 23.23 -22.23 -8.89
N GLY A 264 24.28 -21.49 -9.26
CA GLY A 264 24.54 -20.13 -8.79
C GLY A 264 25.49 -19.99 -7.59
N ALA A 265 26.11 -21.07 -7.12
CA ALA A 265 27.06 -21.03 -5.99
C ALA A 265 28.31 -20.17 -6.27
N GLU A 266 28.72 -20.03 -7.54
CA GLU A 266 29.93 -19.28 -7.94
C GLU A 266 29.88 -17.79 -7.52
N ALA A 267 28.70 -17.17 -7.52
CA ALA A 267 28.55 -15.76 -7.15
C ALA A 267 28.60 -15.53 -5.62
N VAL A 268 28.23 -16.53 -4.83
CA VAL A 268 28.11 -16.43 -3.37
C VAL A 268 29.46 -16.70 -2.69
N VAL A 269 30.29 -17.59 -3.26
CA VAL A 269 31.63 -17.91 -2.76
C VAL A 269 32.60 -16.73 -2.96
N ALA A 270 32.46 -15.96 -4.05
CA ALA A 270 33.28 -14.78 -4.33
C ALA A 270 33.07 -13.64 -3.31
N GLU A 271 31.85 -13.49 -2.78
CA GLU A 271 31.53 -12.46 -1.77
C GLU A 271 32.00 -12.86 -0.35
N LEU A 272 32.10 -14.17 -0.07
CA LEU A 272 32.57 -14.72 1.21
C LEU A 272 34.10 -14.70 1.37
N HIS A 273 34.87 -14.89 0.30
CA HIS A 273 36.34 -14.83 0.32
C HIS A 273 36.93 -13.40 0.36
N ALA A 274 36.11 -12.37 0.22
CA ALA A 274 36.56 -10.97 0.20
C ALA A 274 36.66 -10.30 1.58
N GLN A 275 36.37 -11.02 2.68
CA GLN A 275 36.62 -10.53 4.03
C GLN A 275 38.03 -10.96 4.50
N PRO A 276 38.91 -10.02 4.91
CA PRO A 276 40.18 -10.40 5.51
C PRO A 276 39.89 -11.07 6.87
N GLY A 277 40.18 -12.37 6.96
CA GLY A 277 40.15 -13.11 8.21
C GLY A 277 41.13 -12.51 9.21
N ALA A 278 40.63 -12.20 10.40
CA ALA A 278 41.42 -11.74 11.52
C ALA A 278 42.23 -12.91 12.09
N ASP A 279 43.44 -13.12 11.58
CA ASP A 279 44.47 -13.94 12.22
C ASP A 279 45.74 -13.10 12.39
N ALA A 280 45.81 -12.37 13.50
CA ALA A 280 47.06 -11.85 14.06
C ALA A 280 46.87 -11.56 15.56
N VAL A 281 46.74 -12.62 16.36
CA VAL A 281 47.10 -12.55 17.79
C VAL A 281 47.93 -13.79 18.10
N LEU A 282 49.24 -13.66 18.01
CA LEU A 282 50.19 -14.62 18.57
C LEU A 282 51.01 -13.95 19.68
N GLU A 283 50.88 -14.57 20.85
CA GLU A 283 51.85 -14.69 21.95
C GLU A 283 52.18 -13.47 22.83
N GLN A 284 51.76 -13.57 24.10
CA GLN A 284 52.51 -13.05 25.24
C GLN A 284 53.00 -14.23 26.09
N PRO A 285 54.29 -14.28 26.47
CA PRO A 285 54.79 -15.29 27.39
C PRO A 285 54.54 -14.88 28.85
N VAL A 286 54.27 -15.91 29.66
CA VAL A 286 54.16 -15.89 31.11
C VAL A 286 55.55 -15.63 31.72
N ALA A 287 55.67 -14.68 32.64
CA ALA A 287 56.83 -14.53 33.50
C ALA A 287 56.40 -14.65 34.97
N GLU A 288 57.05 -15.57 35.68
CA GLU A 288 56.94 -15.86 37.10
C GLU A 288 57.42 -14.71 38.00
N ALA A 289 56.98 -14.80 39.27
CA ALA A 289 57.23 -13.93 40.40
C ALA A 289 58.71 -13.70 40.76
N MET A 290 59.00 -12.59 41.45
CA MET A 290 59.81 -12.54 42.68
C MET A 290 59.83 -11.12 43.29
N GLU A 291 59.63 -11.09 44.62
CA GLU A 291 59.65 -9.99 45.62
C GLU A 291 58.70 -8.79 45.51
#